data_AF-A0A965CC53-F1
#
_entry.id   AF-A0A965CC53-F1
#
_cell.length_a   1.000
_cell.length_b   1.000
_cell.length_c   1.000
_cell.angle_alpha   90.00
_cell.angle_beta   90.00
_cell.angle_gamma   90.00
#
_symmetry.space_group_name_H-M   'P 1'
#
loop_
_entity.id
_entity.type
_entity.pdbx_description
1 polymer ?
#
loop_
_entity_poly.entity_id
_entity_poly.type
_entity_poly.pdbx_seq_one_letter_code
_entity_poly.pdbx_strand_id
1 'polypeptide(L)'
;MALKQTFAKEGKTLTRQASGYAHAKQFRRMRKPLNRQRTIIEKLMRGIQARMDTLSERIRAMLQAGLDKAQQLVTQTKQRKAKGPKLYSWHAPETECLAKGKARTPYEFGVKVGIASTLHHNLILGA
;
A
#
# COMPACT_ATOMS: atom_id res chain seq x y z
N MET A 1 1.49 16.56 -17.64
CA MET A 1 0.86 16.95 -16.36
C MET A 1 1.97 17.21 -15.33
N ALA A 2 2.26 18.47 -14.98
CA ALA A 2 3.37 18.79 -14.07
C ALA A 2 2.86 19.15 -12.67
N LEU A 3 3.05 18.26 -11.69
CA LEU A 3 2.73 18.55 -10.29
C LEU A 3 3.62 19.69 -9.77
N LYS A 4 3.08 20.57 -8.91
CA LYS A 4 3.87 21.67 -8.31
C LYS A 4 5.11 21.16 -7.56
N GLN A 5 5.05 19.95 -7.02
CA GLN A 5 6.14 19.32 -6.30
C GLN A 5 6.01 17.79 -6.38
N THR A 6 7.10 17.08 -6.67
CA THR A 6 7.12 15.61 -6.84
C THR A 6 7.59 14.86 -5.60
N PHE A 7 8.15 15.56 -4.60
CA PHE A 7 8.68 15.00 -3.33
C PHE A 7 9.65 13.82 -3.44
N ALA A 8 10.15 13.47 -4.63
CA ALA A 8 10.91 12.23 -4.86
C ALA A 8 12.19 12.13 -3.99
N LYS A 9 12.96 13.22 -3.89
CA LYS A 9 14.18 13.29 -3.06
C LYS A 9 13.87 13.20 -1.56
N GLU A 10 12.78 13.84 -1.14
CA GLU A 10 12.32 13.81 0.25
C GLU A 10 11.84 12.41 0.62
N GLY A 11 11.04 11.77 -0.24
CA GLY A 11 10.55 10.41 -0.09
C GLY A 11 11.67 9.39 0.13
N LYS A 12 12.74 9.44 -0.69
CA LYS A 12 13.92 8.56 -0.53
C LYS A 12 14.56 8.69 0.84
N THR A 13 14.70 9.93 1.33
CA THR A 13 15.28 10.21 2.65
C THR A 13 14.40 9.68 3.78
N LEU A 14 13.09 9.94 3.70
CA LEU A 14 12.11 9.50 4.70
C LEU A 14 12.04 7.97 4.79
N THR A 15 12.07 7.26 3.66
CA THR A 15 12.10 5.80 3.62
C THR A 15 13.35 5.26 4.30
N ARG A 16 14.53 5.82 3.99
CA ARG A 16 15.79 5.41 4.64
C ARG A 16 15.73 5.60 6.16
N GLN A 17 15.21 6.75 6.62
CA GLN A 17 15.06 7.03 8.05
C GLN A 17 14.10 6.06 8.73
N ALA A 18 12.93 5.82 8.13
CA ALA A 18 11.93 4.90 8.66
C ALA A 18 12.51 3.49 8.83
N SER A 19 13.18 2.96 7.80
CA SER A 19 13.82 1.64 7.85
C SER A 19 14.93 1.57 8.89
N GLY A 20 15.78 2.60 9.00
CA GLY A 20 16.85 2.67 10.00
C GLY A 20 16.30 2.67 11.44
N TYR A 21 15.25 3.45 11.69
CA TYR A 21 14.59 3.47 13.01
C TYR A 21 13.86 2.16 13.31
N ALA A 22 13.26 1.51 12.31
CA ALA A 22 12.64 0.20 12.47
C ALA A 22 13.67 -0.86 12.89
N HIS A 23 14.82 -0.89 12.20
CA HIS A 23 15.93 -1.79 12.50
C HIS A 23 16.45 -1.59 13.94
N ALA A 24 16.64 -0.33 14.34
CA ALA A 24 17.06 0.02 15.70
C ALA A 24 15.94 -0.08 16.77
N LYS A 25 14.74 -0.56 16.41
CA LYS A 25 13.55 -0.65 17.28
C LYS A 25 13.10 0.70 17.89
N GLN A 26 13.48 1.83 17.26
CA GLN A 26 13.15 3.19 17.70
C GLN A 26 11.80 3.66 17.15
N PHE A 27 10.72 2.94 17.47
CA PHE A 27 9.40 3.16 16.88
C PHE A 27 8.81 4.55 17.16
N ARG A 28 9.16 5.18 18.29
CA ARG A 28 8.74 6.56 18.59
C ARG A 28 9.33 7.55 17.57
N ARG A 29 10.62 7.40 17.23
CA ARG A 29 11.29 8.23 16.22
C ARG A 29 10.79 7.91 14.82
N MET A 30 10.55 6.64 14.52
CA MET A 30 10.00 6.17 13.24
C MET A 30 8.65 6.80 12.88
N ARG A 31 7.81 7.13 13.88
CA ARG A 31 6.51 7.78 13.61
C ARG A 31 6.63 9.12 12.90
N LYS A 32 7.72 9.87 13.13
CA LYS A 32 7.92 11.20 12.51
C LYS A 32 8.06 11.13 10.97
N PRO A 33 8.98 10.32 10.39
CA PRO A 33 9.06 10.18 8.94
C PRO A 33 7.79 9.55 8.34
N LEU A 34 7.15 8.59 9.02
CA LEU A 34 5.89 8.00 8.55
C LEU A 34 4.75 9.04 8.47
N ASN A 35 4.61 9.90 9.48
CA ASN A 35 3.64 10.99 9.46
C ASN A 35 3.92 11.96 8.31
N ARG A 36 5.19 12.25 8.04
CA ARG A 36 5.58 13.11 6.92
C ARG A 36 5.26 12.48 5.56
N GLN A 37 5.56 11.19 5.38
CA GLN A 37 5.19 10.44 4.18
C GLN A 37 3.67 10.50 3.94
N ARG A 38 2.87 10.32 4.98
CA ARG A 38 1.41 10.46 4.89
C ARG A 38 0.98 11.86 4.44
N THR A 39 1.55 12.93 5.02
CA THR A 39 1.24 14.30 4.59
C THR A 39 1.59 14.55 3.11
N ILE A 40 2.70 13.98 2.64
CA ILE A 40 3.09 14.06 1.22
C ILE A 40 2.04 13.38 0.33
N ILE A 41 1.60 12.17 0.70
CA ILE A 41 0.54 11.45 -0.03
C ILE A 41 -0.74 12.29 -0.08
N GLU A 42 -1.22 12.82 1.04
CA GLU A 42 -2.41 13.68 1.09
C GLU A 42 -2.27 14.95 0.22
N LYS A 43 -1.05 15.52 0.12
CA LYS A 43 -0.78 16.65 -0.78
C LYS A 43 -0.83 16.24 -2.26
N LEU A 44 -0.22 15.11 -2.61
CA LEU A 44 -0.22 14.58 -3.97
C LEU A 44 -1.64 14.23 -4.42
N MET A 45 -2.44 13.57 -3.56
CA MET A 45 -3.83 13.25 -3.84
C MET A 45 -4.65 14.50 -4.17
N ARG A 46 -4.60 15.53 -3.31
CA ARG A 46 -5.28 16.81 -3.57
C ARG A 46 -4.81 17.47 -4.87
N GLY A 47 -3.50 17.43 -5.14
CA GLY A 47 -2.92 17.99 -6.36
C GLY A 47 -3.34 17.27 -7.64
N ILE A 48 -3.55 15.95 -7.56
CA ILE A 48 -4.08 15.14 -8.66
C ILE A 48 -5.58 15.42 -8.84
N GLN A 49 -6.36 15.35 -7.76
CA GLN A 49 -7.81 15.59 -7.75
C GLN A 49 -8.18 16.96 -8.34
N ALA A 50 -7.48 18.03 -7.95
CA ALA A 50 -7.69 19.38 -8.48
C ALA A 50 -7.46 19.51 -10.00
N ARG A 51 -6.92 18.49 -10.66
CA ARG A 51 -6.64 18.46 -12.10
C ARG A 51 -7.40 17.35 -12.81
N MET A 52 -8.26 16.59 -12.12
CA MET A 52 -9.03 15.51 -12.72
C MET A 52 -10.15 16.02 -13.62
N ASP A 53 -10.65 17.22 -13.36
CA ASP A 53 -11.75 17.81 -14.13
C ASP A 53 -11.36 18.12 -15.58
N THR A 54 -10.07 18.36 -15.84
CA THR A 54 -9.54 18.66 -17.18
C THR A 54 -9.11 17.43 -17.97
N LEU A 55 -9.24 16.22 -17.40
CA LEU A 55 -8.83 14.97 -18.03
C LEU A 55 -10.00 14.24 -18.68
N SER A 56 -9.71 13.45 -19.71
CA SER A 56 -10.69 12.54 -20.31
C SER A 56 -11.20 11.51 -19.31
N GLU A 57 -12.46 11.07 -19.49
CA GLU A 57 -13.14 10.14 -18.59
C GLU A 57 -12.35 8.84 -18.37
N ARG A 58 -11.72 8.32 -19.43
CA ARG A 58 -10.89 7.11 -19.37
C ARG A 58 -9.68 7.28 -18.45
N ILE A 59 -8.99 8.41 -18.54
CA ILE A 59 -7.82 8.70 -17.70
C ILE A 59 -8.27 8.93 -16.25
N ARG A 60 -9.41 9.59 -16.06
CA ARG A 60 -10.02 9.82 -14.75
C ARG A 60 -10.31 8.50 -14.05
N ALA A 61 -10.96 7.55 -14.72
CA ALA A 61 -11.27 6.22 -14.18
C ALA A 61 -10.01 5.46 -13.75
N MET A 62 -8.93 5.48 -14.55
CA MET A 62 -7.67 4.83 -14.20
C MET A 62 -7.00 5.46 -12.97
N LEU A 63 -7.03 6.78 -12.85
CA LEU A 63 -6.46 7.50 -11.72
C LEU A 63 -7.29 7.33 -10.44
N GLN A 64 -8.61 7.21 -10.57
CA GLN A 64 -9.53 7.05 -9.44
C GLN A 64 -9.18 5.80 -8.62
N ALA A 65 -8.95 4.66 -9.28
CA ALA A 65 -8.55 3.43 -8.60
C ALA A 65 -7.24 3.58 -7.79
N GLY A 66 -6.30 4.38 -8.28
CA GLY A 66 -5.07 4.71 -7.56
C GLY A 66 -5.29 5.65 -6.37
N LEU A 67 -6.20 6.63 -6.52
CA LEU A 67 -6.57 7.56 -5.44
C LEU A 67 -7.34 6.86 -4.32
N ASP A 68 -8.21 5.91 -4.64
CA ASP A 68 -8.95 5.14 -3.66
C ASP A 68 -7.99 4.30 -2.80
N LYS A 69 -7.01 3.63 -3.43
CA LYS A 69 -5.92 2.94 -2.72
C LYS A 69 -5.10 3.88 -1.85
N ALA A 70 -4.76 5.08 -2.35
CA ALA A 70 -4.04 6.08 -1.57
C ALA A 70 -4.84 6.53 -0.34
N GLN A 71 -6.15 6.74 -0.50
CA GLN A 71 -7.07 7.12 0.57
C GLN A 71 -7.17 6.03 1.64
N GLN A 72 -7.26 4.76 1.22
CA GLN A 72 -7.23 3.61 2.12
C GLN A 72 -5.94 3.58 2.95
N LEU A 73 -4.78 3.74 2.31
CA LEU A 73 -3.47 3.75 2.97
C LEU A 73 -3.34 4.89 4.00
N VAL A 74 -3.80 6.09 3.66
CA VAL A 74 -3.81 7.26 4.57
C VAL A 74 -4.69 6.97 5.80
N THR A 75 -5.87 6.40 5.58
CA THR A 75 -6.83 6.06 6.64
C THR A 75 -6.27 4.98 7.57
N GLN A 76 -5.70 3.92 6.99
CA GLN A 76 -5.07 2.82 7.72
C GLN A 76 -3.85 3.29 8.54
N THR A 77 -3.08 4.24 8.02
CA THR A 77 -1.94 4.82 8.75
C THR A 77 -2.39 5.71 9.91
N LYS A 78 -3.50 6.45 9.76
CA LYS A 78 -4.09 7.28 10.81
C LYS A 78 -4.66 6.44 11.96
N GLN A 79 -5.29 5.33 11.63
CA GLN A 79 -5.95 4.45 12.59
C GLN A 79 -5.28 3.09 12.64
N ARG A 80 -4.41 2.86 13.62
CA ARG A 80 -3.74 1.55 13.80
C ARG A 80 -4.72 0.38 14.00
N LYS A 81 -5.94 0.68 14.46
CA LYS A 81 -7.05 -0.28 14.65
C LYS A 81 -8.13 -0.17 13.56
N ALA A 82 -7.82 0.42 12.40
CA ALA A 82 -8.77 0.49 11.29
C ALA A 82 -9.36 -0.92 11.02
N LYS A 83 -10.69 -1.01 11.07
CA LYS A 83 -11.43 -2.23 10.78
C LYS A 83 -11.61 -2.31 9.26
N GLY A 84 -11.19 -3.41 8.64
CA GLY A 84 -11.28 -3.64 7.20
C GLY A 84 -10.05 -4.35 6.61
N PRO A 85 -10.09 -4.72 5.32
CA PRO A 85 -8.97 -5.34 4.64
C PRO A 85 -7.78 -4.36 4.62
N LYS A 86 -6.63 -4.84 5.10
CA LYS A 86 -5.41 -4.05 5.18
C LYS A 86 -4.66 -4.12 3.87
N LEU A 87 -4.26 -2.97 3.36
CA LEU A 87 -3.37 -2.90 2.20
C LEU A 87 -1.93 -3.18 2.66
N TYR A 88 -1.38 -4.32 2.26
CA TYR A 88 0.01 -4.71 2.57
C TYR A 88 0.99 -4.41 1.43
N SER A 89 0.52 -4.49 0.18
CA SER A 89 1.30 -4.15 -1.02
C SER A 89 0.51 -3.19 -1.91
N TRP A 90 1.20 -2.17 -2.44
CA TRP A 90 0.59 -1.21 -3.36
C TRP A 90 0.27 -1.84 -4.72
N HIS A 91 1.19 -2.67 -5.22
CA HIS A 91 1.11 -3.28 -6.54
C HIS A 91 0.27 -4.57 -6.56
N ALA A 92 0.18 -5.26 -5.42
CA ALA A 92 -0.56 -6.51 -5.25
C ALA A 92 -1.56 -6.36 -4.08
N PRO A 93 -2.71 -5.67 -4.27
CA PRO A 93 -3.67 -5.41 -3.20
C PRO A 93 -4.27 -6.67 -2.56
N GLU A 94 -4.28 -7.79 -3.27
CA GLU A 94 -4.69 -9.12 -2.83
C GLU A 94 -3.71 -9.77 -1.83
N THR A 95 -2.54 -9.17 -1.59
CA THR A 95 -1.55 -9.69 -0.65
C THR A 95 -2.09 -9.63 0.77
N GLU A 96 -2.08 -10.76 1.46
CA GLU A 96 -2.49 -10.88 2.86
C GLU A 96 -1.31 -11.15 3.78
N CYS A 97 -1.50 -10.89 5.08
CA CYS A 97 -0.55 -11.25 6.13
C CYS A 97 -0.97 -12.59 6.73
N LEU A 98 -0.24 -13.64 6.40
CA LEU A 98 -0.54 -15.01 6.79
C LEU A 98 0.32 -15.40 7.98
N ALA A 99 -0.29 -16.03 9.00
CA ALA A 99 0.45 -16.61 10.11
C ALA A 99 1.14 -17.89 9.64
N LYS A 100 2.47 -17.93 9.76
CA LYS A 100 3.30 -19.04 9.30
C LYS A 100 3.46 -20.15 10.35
N GLY A 101 3.22 -19.84 11.63
CA GLY A 101 3.40 -20.78 12.75
C GLY A 101 4.85 -21.09 13.11
N LYS A 102 5.83 -20.37 12.56
CA LYS A 102 7.27 -20.55 12.88
C LYS A 102 7.73 -19.52 13.91
N ALA A 103 8.44 -19.95 14.95
CA ALA A 103 8.93 -19.06 16.00
C ALA A 103 9.82 -17.92 15.48
N ARG A 104 10.72 -18.20 14.52
CA ARG A 104 11.65 -17.22 13.95
C ARG A 104 10.99 -16.27 12.95
N THR A 105 10.01 -16.75 12.18
CA THR A 105 9.30 -16.00 11.13
C THR A 105 7.80 -16.24 11.29
N PRO A 106 7.14 -15.53 12.23
CA PRO A 106 5.75 -15.83 12.58
C PRO A 106 4.74 -15.46 11.49
N TYR A 107 5.10 -14.56 10.58
CA TYR A 107 4.23 -14.08 9.51
C TYR A 107 4.94 -14.08 8.16
N GLU A 108 4.16 -14.22 7.10
CA GLU A 108 4.57 -14.00 5.72
C GLU A 108 3.54 -13.15 4.98
N PHE A 109 3.98 -12.43 3.95
CA PHE A 109 3.11 -11.66 3.08
C PHE A 109 3.02 -12.36 1.73
N GLY A 110 1.82 -12.68 1.30
CA GLY A 110 1.61 -13.35 0.02
C GLY A 110 0.14 -13.53 -0.31
N VAL A 111 -0.10 -14.13 -1.47
CA VAL A 111 -1.42 -14.55 -1.92
C VAL A 111 -1.46 -16.06 -1.79
N LYS A 112 -2.43 -16.59 -1.05
CA LYS A 112 -2.65 -18.03 -0.94
C LYS A 112 -3.82 -18.40 -1.84
N VAL A 113 -3.58 -19.31 -2.77
CA VAL A 113 -4.59 -19.83 -3.72
C VAL A 113 -4.71 -21.33 -3.49
N GLY A 114 -5.94 -21.85 -3.48
CA GLY A 114 -6.21 -23.28 -3.34
C GLY A 114 -6.61 -23.84 -4.71
N ILE A 115 -5.78 -24.70 -5.29
CA ILE A 115 -6.05 -25.28 -6.61
C ILE A 115 -6.58 -26.71 -6.41
N ALA A 116 -7.80 -26.97 -6.88
CA ALA A 116 -8.35 -28.32 -6.96
C ALA A 116 -8.26 -28.86 -8.39
N SER A 117 -7.62 -30.01 -8.58
CA SER A 117 -7.46 -30.67 -9.87
C SER A 117 -8.07 -32.07 -9.86
N THR A 118 -8.64 -32.49 -10.99
CA THR A 118 -9.15 -33.86 -11.18
C THR A 118 -8.04 -34.86 -11.47
N LEU A 119 -8.19 -36.09 -10.96
CA LEU A 119 -7.19 -37.15 -11.05
C LEU A 119 -6.86 -37.56 -12.50
N HIS A 120 -7.84 -37.54 -13.39
CA HIS A 120 -7.68 -38.14 -14.72
C HIS A 120 -7.23 -37.15 -15.79
N HIS A 121 -7.58 -35.85 -15.72
CA HIS A 121 -7.49 -34.95 -16.87
C HIS A 121 -6.84 -33.58 -16.59
N ASN A 122 -6.14 -33.39 -15.46
CA ASN A 122 -5.51 -32.10 -15.08
C ASN A 122 -6.45 -30.88 -15.20
N LEU A 123 -7.77 -31.10 -15.08
CA LEU A 123 -8.75 -30.05 -15.18
C LEU A 123 -8.83 -29.33 -13.83
N ILE A 124 -8.52 -28.04 -13.83
CA ILE A 124 -8.61 -27.17 -12.65
C ILE A 124 -10.09 -26.80 -12.43
N LEU A 125 -10.65 -27.23 -11.31
CA LEU A 125 -12.07 -27.04 -10.97
C LEU A 125 -12.35 -25.74 -10.21
N GLY A 126 -11.33 -25.09 -9.65
CA GLY A 126 -11.47 -23.84 -8.90
C GLY A 126 -10.14 -23.34 -8.33
N ALA A 127 -10.08 -22.02 -8.11
CA ALA A 127 -8.98 -21.25 -7.55
C ALA A 127 -9.47 -20.42 -6.34
#